data_AF-A0A5K1GIL4-F1
#
_entry.id   AF-A0A5K1GIL4-F1
#
_cell.length_a   1.000
_cell.length_b   1.000
_cell.length_c   1.000
_cell.angle_alpha   90.00
_cell.angle_beta   90.00
_cell.angle_gamma   90.00
#
_symmetry.space_group_name_H-M   'P 1'
#
loop_
_entity.id
_entity.type
_entity.pdbx_description
1 polymer ?
#
loop_
_entity_poly.entity_id
_entity_poly.type
_entity_poly.pdbx_seq_one_letter_code
_entity_poly.pdbx_strand_id
1 'polypeptide(L)' 'FNDIINTTFSSPATVALIVAVFLDNTLEYKDAARDRGIPWWLKFRTFKGDSRNEEFYTLPFNLNRFFPPS' A
#
# COMPACT_ATOMS: atom_id res chain seq x y z
N PHE A 1 36.09 19.14 -8.98
CA PHE A 1 34.63 19.38 -9.08
C PHE A 1 33.97 18.29 -9.91
N ASN A 2 34.33 18.12 -11.18
CA ASN A 2 33.78 17.06 -12.04
C ASN A 2 33.93 15.66 -11.45
N ASP A 3 35.07 15.34 -10.82
CA ASP A 3 35.28 13.99 -10.26
C ASP A 3 34.34 13.67 -9.09
N ILE A 4 33.96 14.68 -8.31
CA ILE A 4 33.02 14.53 -7.20
C ILE A 4 31.62 14.22 -7.74
N ILE A 5 31.20 14.96 -8.77
CA ILE A 5 29.92 14.75 -9.45
C ILE A 5 29.89 13.38 -10.12
N ASN A 6 30.92 13.04 -10.90
CA ASN A 6 31.02 11.75 -11.58
C ASN A 6 31.02 10.58 -10.59
N THR A 7 31.75 10.67 -9.48
CA THR A 7 31.74 9.62 -8.45
C THR A 7 30.34 9.43 -7.86
N THR A 8 29.64 10.52 -7.57
CA THR A 8 28.29 10.50 -6.97
C THR A 8 27.27 9.86 -7.92
N PHE A 9 27.28 10.24 -9.21
CA PHE A 9 26.36 9.70 -10.21
C PHE A 9 26.78 8.34 -10.80
N SER A 10 28.04 7.92 -10.64
CA SER A 10 28.50 6.59 -11.02
C SER A 10 28.07 5.50 -10.04
N SER A 11 27.79 5.86 -8.79
CA SER A 11 27.36 4.93 -7.74
C SER A 11 25.86 4.62 -7.87
N PRO A 12 25.47 3.38 -8.20
CA PRO A 12 24.07 3.02 -8.36
C PRO A 12 23.26 3.22 -7.07
N ALA A 13 23.86 2.93 -5.92
CA ALA A 13 23.21 3.10 -4.61
C ALA A 13 22.92 4.57 -4.32
N THR A 14 23.84 5.46 -4.68
CA THR A 14 23.70 6.90 -4.43
C THR A 14 22.65 7.51 -5.35
N VAL A 15 22.62 7.11 -6.62
CA VAL A 15 21.56 7.51 -7.56
C VAL A 15 20.19 6.99 -7.11
N ALA A 16 20.11 5.73 -6.67
CA ALA A 16 18.85 5.16 -6.17
C ALA A 16 18.33 5.91 -4.94
N LEU A 17 19.21 6.29 -4.01
CA LEU A 17 18.83 7.08 -2.84
C LEU A 17 18.31 8.46 -3.25
N ILE A 18 18.97 9.15 -4.18
CA ILE A 18 18.52 10.45 -4.68
C ILE A 18 17.11 10.34 -5.30
N VAL A 19 16.89 9.33 -6.14
CA VAL A 19 15.58 9.10 -6.77
C VAL A 19 14.51 8.75 -5.73
N ALA A 20 14.82 7.91 -4.75
CA ALA A 20 13.90 7.54 -3.68
C ALA A 20 13.47 8.78 -2.87
N VAL A 21 14.43 9.58 -2.41
CA VAL A 21 14.16 10.81 -1.65
C VAL A 21 13.35 11.79 -2.51
N PHE A 22 13.67 11.94 -3.79
CA PHE A 22 12.92 12.81 -4.68
C PHE A 22 11.46 12.37 -4.81
N LEU A 23 11.21 11.08 -5.02
CA LEU A 23 9.86 10.52 -5.12
C LEU A 23 9.10 10.64 -3.79
N ASP A 24 9.74 10.39 -2.65
CA ASP A 24 9.10 10.52 -1.33
C ASP A 24 8.64 11.94 -1.02
N ASN A 25 9.36 12.96 -1.51
CA ASN A 25 9.01 14.36 -1.30
C ASN A 25 7.98 14.90 -2.31
N THR A 26 7.90 14.30 -3.50
CA THR A 26 7.08 14.84 -4.60
C THR A 26 5.79 14.06 -4.83
N LEU A 27 5.74 12.78 -4.44
CA LEU A 27 4.53 11.98 -4.57
C LEU A 27 3.57 12.28 -3.43
N GLU A 28 2.45 12.93 -3.76
CA GLU A 28 1.38 13.15 -2.80
C GLU A 28 0.62 11.85 -2.52
N TYR A 29 0.93 11.20 -1.40
CA TYR A 29 0.30 9.93 -0.99
C TYR A 29 -1.20 10.06 -0.69
N LYS A 30 -1.67 11.26 -0.31
CA LYS A 30 -3.03 11.47 0.22
C LYS A 30 -4.13 11.09 -0.78
N ASP A 31 -3.99 11.50 -2.04
CA ASP A 31 -4.95 11.15 -3.10
C ASP A 31 -4.64 9.82 -3.78
N ALA A 32 -3.41 9.32 -3.65
CA ALA A 32 -3.02 8.02 -4.20
C ALA A 32 -3.80 6.84 -3.57
N ALA A 33 -4.42 7.00 -2.41
CA ALA A 33 -5.32 5.98 -1.86
C ALA A 33 -6.62 5.88 -2.67
N ARG A 34 -7.18 7.01 -3.14
CA ARG A 34 -8.41 7.05 -3.93
C ARG A 34 -8.26 6.31 -5.25
N ASP A 35 -7.12 6.50 -5.91
CA ASP A 35 -6.88 5.99 -7.26
C ASP A 35 -6.32 4.56 -7.29
N ARG A 36 -5.79 4.06 -6.15
CA ARG A 36 -5.30 2.67 -6.02
C ARG A 36 -6.39 1.62 -5.76
N GLY A 37 -7.67 2.00 -5.83
CA GLY A 37 -8.78 1.09 -5.53
C GLY A 37 -8.85 0.67 -4.05
N ILE A 38 -8.09 1.31 -3.15
CA ILE A 38 -8.17 1.09 -1.70
C ILE A 38 -9.59 1.32 -1.16
N PRO A 39 -10.38 2.33 -1.63
CA PRO A 39 -11.78 2.49 -1.24
C PRO A 39 -12.66 1.31 -1.62
N TRP A 40 -12.34 0.59 -2.71
CA TRP A 40 -13.06 -0.62 -3.10
C TRP A 40 -12.70 -1.77 -2.15
N TRP A 41 -11.41 -1.98 -1.87
CA TRP A 41 -10.92 -2.99 -0.91
C TRP A 41 -11.34 -2.74 0.54
N LEU A 42 -11.57 -1.48 0.93
CA LEU A 42 -11.96 -1.11 2.29
C LEU A 42 -13.24 -1.82 2.75
N LYS A 43 -14.18 -2.06 1.82
CA LYS A 43 -15.44 -2.79 2.07
C LYS A 43 -15.23 -4.28 2.38
N PHE A 44 -14.12 -4.85 1.94
CA PHE A 44 -13.77 -6.26 2.12
C PHE A 44 -12.90 -6.51 3.36
N ARG A 45 -12.43 -5.45 4.04
CA ARG A 45 -11.58 -5.56 5.25
C ARG A 45 -12.36 -5.90 6.52
N THR A 46 -13.65 -5.61 6.56
CA THR A 46 -14.52 -5.90 7.70
C THR A 46 -15.47 -7.03 7.35
N PHE A 47 -15.58 -8.01 8.24
CA PHE A 47 -16.40 -9.20 8.03
C PHE A 47 -17.88 -8.87 7.76
N LYS A 48 -18.41 -7.82 8.40
CA LYS A 48 -19.79 -7.31 8.22
C LYS A 48 -19.92 -6.06 7.33
N GLY A 49 -18.87 -5.68 6.60
CA GLY A 49 -18.86 -4.43 5.82
C GLY A 49 -19.74 -4.44 4.56
N ASP A 50 -19.98 -5.62 3.98
CA ASP A 50 -20.71 -5.82 2.72
C ASP A 50 -21.38 -7.20 2.77
N SER A 51 -22.61 -7.34 2.26
CA SER A 51 -23.36 -8.62 2.29
C SER A 51 -22.66 -9.74 1.51
N ARG A 52 -21.77 -9.38 0.57
CA ARG A 52 -20.97 -10.33 -0.22
C ARG A 52 -19.78 -10.91 0.54
N ASN A 53 -19.38 -10.29 1.65
CA ASN A 53 -18.30 -10.81 2.50
C ASN A 53 -18.74 -12.05 3.28
N GLU A 54 -20.04 -12.20 3.55
CA GLU A 54 -20.53 -13.36 4.29
C GLU A 54 -20.20 -14.65 3.54
N GLU A 55 -20.45 -14.72 2.22
CA GLU A 55 -20.06 -15.88 1.41
C GLU A 55 -18.53 -16.05 1.29
N PHE A 56 -17.80 -14.95 1.10
CA PHE A 56 -16.34 -14.99 0.90
C PHE A 56 -15.57 -15.43 2.16
N TYR A 57 -16.02 -15.01 3.34
CA TYR A 57 -15.42 -15.35 4.62
C TYR A 57 -16.16 -16.48 5.34
N THR A 58 -17.06 -17.22 4.67
CA THR A 58 -17.74 -18.35 5.30
C THR A 58 -16.77 -19.52 5.52
N LEU A 59 -16.40 -19.73 6.77
CA LEU A 59 -15.68 -20.91 7.21
C LEU A 59 -16.63 -22.10 7.42
N PRO A 60 -16.17 -23.33 7.09
CA PRO A 60 -16.91 -24.54 7.44
C PRO A 60 -17.12 -24.61 8.96
N PHE A 61 -18.23 -25.24 9.37
CA PHE A 61 -18.65 -25.34 10.78
C PHE A 61 -19.05 -24.01 11.46
N ASN A 62 -19.41 -22.97 10.69
CA ASN A 62 -19.90 -21.69 11.23
C ASN A 62 -18.90 -21.01 12.19
N LEU A 63 -17.60 -21.24 11.97
CA LEU A 63 -16.52 -20.68 12.80
C LEU A 63 -16.41 -19.15 12.70
N ASN A 64 -17.14 -18.56 11.75
CA ASN A 64 -17.23 -17.11 11.54
C ASN A 64 -17.75 -16.35 12.75
N ARG A 65 -18.51 -17.02 13.63
CA ARG A 65 -19.04 -16.48 14.88
C ARG A 65 -17.95 -16.04 15.87
N PHE A 66 -16.73 -16.56 15.74
CA PHE A 66 -15.60 -16.22 16.62
C PHE A 66 -14.78 -15.04 16.11
N PHE A 67 -15.07 -14.51 14.92
CA PHE A 67 -14.44 -13.26 14.51
C PHE A 67 -14.96 -12.11 15.38
N PRO A 68 -14.06 -11.27 15.89
CA PRO A 68 -14.47 -10.11 16.68
C PRO A 68 -15.41 -9.23 15.84
N PRO A 69 -16.52 -8.74 16.41
CA PRO A 69 -17.29 -7.70 15.76
C PRO A 69 -16.36 -6.49 15.61
N SER A 70 -16.10 -6.09 14.37
CA SER A 70 -15.39 -4.85 14.05
C SER A 70 -16.18 -3.65 14.56
#